data_AF-A0A6B2XDE0-F1
#
_entry.id   AF-A0A6B2XDE0-F1
#
_cell.length_a   1.000
_cell.length_b   1.000
_cell.length_c   1.000
_cell.angle_alpha   90.00
_cell.angle_beta   90.00
_cell.angle_gamma   90.00
#
_symmetry.space_group_name_H-M   'P 1'
#
loop_
_entity.id
_entity.type
_entity.pdbx_description
1 polymer ?
#
loop_
_entity_poly.entity_id
_entity_poly.type
_entity_poly.pdbx_seq_one_letter_code
_entity_poly.pdbx_strand_id
1 'polypeptide(L)'
;MTRHFTKQYTDSSRVAAAVRHHWWLTEHAPPLHLPMLQVIRSNSVTYQWVKGRPARPEDLPRLAQLLGDAHGTAWASDLQTADLHVPHRFDDGTEFADYLSPRTAALRVRLEQGYLPNKAALHAMLSLLEKTAEGPAVFYKDSNPRNVLIAETGVLFTIDTDDLTLAPAAYDLAKLVLTLQLTYGPLRPAAIDAALVLYNEAAARHGVTLAATDRERLDDFLALHAVLTAPYVGRNGYHYGWPADFPRPRG
;
A
#
# COMPACT_ATOMS: atom_id res chain seq x y z
N MET A 1 -21.77 -2.70 25.39
CA MET A 1 -20.52 -1.91 25.48
C MET A 1 -19.90 -1.83 24.09
N THR A 2 -19.83 -0.63 23.52
CA THR A 2 -19.09 -0.41 22.27
C THR A 2 -17.61 -0.55 22.59
N ARG A 3 -16.91 -1.47 21.91
CA ARG A 3 -15.44 -1.58 22.05
C ARG A 3 -14.78 -0.49 21.21
N HIS A 4 -13.61 -0.04 21.67
CA HIS A 4 -12.85 1.04 21.05
C HIS A 4 -11.39 0.60 20.87
N PHE A 5 -10.71 1.14 19.86
CA PHE A 5 -9.28 0.98 19.67
C PHE A 5 -8.62 2.36 19.70
N THR A 6 -7.64 2.56 20.58
CA THR A 6 -6.91 3.83 20.67
C THR A 6 -5.47 3.62 20.20
N LYS A 7 -5.08 4.33 19.14
CA LYS A 7 -3.69 4.41 18.67
C LYS A 7 -3.01 5.60 19.34
N GLN A 8 -1.81 5.35 19.88
CA GLN A 8 -0.96 6.36 20.50
C GLN A 8 0.09 6.82 19.50
N TYR A 9 0.41 8.11 19.52
CA TYR A 9 1.35 8.77 18.63
C TYR A 9 2.42 9.50 19.45
N THR A 10 3.59 9.67 18.86
CA THR A 10 4.73 10.34 19.50
C THR A 10 4.46 11.81 19.79
N ASP A 11 3.70 12.46 18.90
CA ASP A 11 3.43 13.89 18.94
C ASP A 11 2.14 14.23 18.18
N SER A 12 1.71 15.49 18.30
CA SER A 12 0.48 15.99 17.70
C SER A 12 0.52 16.15 16.19
N SER A 13 1.70 16.25 15.59
CA SER A 13 1.83 16.33 14.13
C SER A 13 1.43 15.01 13.47
N ARG A 14 1.79 13.88 14.10
CA ARG A 14 1.41 12.54 13.67
C ARG A 14 -0.09 12.26 13.84
N VAL A 15 -0.69 12.74 14.93
CA VAL A 15 -2.16 12.71 15.08
C VAL A 15 -2.83 13.47 13.95
N ALA A 16 -2.39 14.70 13.69
CA ALA A 16 -2.99 15.54 12.66
C ALA A 16 -2.87 14.91 11.27
N ALA A 17 -1.72 14.30 10.95
CA ALA A 17 -1.52 13.56 9.71
C ALA A 17 -2.46 12.35 9.59
N ALA A 18 -2.53 11.50 10.62
CA ALA A 18 -3.39 10.31 10.61
C ALA A 18 -4.88 10.66 10.44
N VAL A 19 -5.34 11.71 11.12
CA VAL A 19 -6.73 12.20 11.01
C VAL A 19 -7.00 12.76 9.61
N ARG A 20 -6.10 13.57 9.05
CA ARG A 20 -6.23 14.09 7.68
C ARG A 20 -6.28 12.97 6.64
N HIS A 21 -5.39 11.98 6.74
CA HIS A 21 -5.41 10.82 5.85
C HIS A 21 -6.70 10.01 5.96
N HIS A 22 -7.25 9.84 7.17
CA HIS A 22 -8.53 9.15 7.37
C HIS A 22 -9.68 9.90 6.68
N TRP A 23 -9.76 11.22 6.84
CA TRP A 23 -10.78 12.03 6.18
C TRP A 23 -10.61 12.05 4.67
N TRP A 24 -9.38 12.24 4.17
CA TRP A 24 -9.09 12.22 2.73
C TRP A 24 -9.52 10.90 2.09
N LEU A 25 -9.21 9.75 2.72
CA LEU A 25 -9.65 8.44 2.20
C LEU A 25 -11.16 8.27 2.26
N THR A 26 -11.83 8.79 3.30
CA THR A 26 -13.30 8.74 3.40
C THR A 26 -13.97 9.51 2.26
N GLU A 27 -13.38 10.63 1.86
CA GLU A 27 -13.90 11.51 0.81
C GLU A 27 -13.53 11.02 -0.61
N HIS A 28 -12.27 10.71 -0.84
CA HIS A 28 -11.71 10.47 -2.17
C HIS A 28 -11.57 8.98 -2.51
N ALA A 29 -11.54 8.09 -1.52
CA ALA A 29 -11.46 6.64 -1.73
C ALA A 29 -12.64 5.88 -1.08
N PRO A 30 -13.91 6.27 -1.35
CA PRO A 30 -15.09 5.72 -0.67
C PRO A 30 -15.27 4.20 -0.78
N PRO A 31 -14.72 3.46 -1.78
CA PRO A 31 -14.71 2.00 -1.72
C PRO A 31 -14.05 1.45 -0.44
N LEU A 32 -13.05 2.15 0.12
CA LEU A 32 -12.39 1.75 1.36
C LEU A 32 -13.25 2.12 2.57
N HIS A 33 -13.88 1.14 3.20
CA HIS A 33 -14.51 1.38 4.51
C HIS A 33 -13.43 1.51 5.59
N LEU A 34 -13.48 2.60 6.34
CA LEU A 34 -12.61 2.84 7.48
C LEU A 34 -13.41 2.70 8.79
N PRO A 35 -12.78 2.25 9.89
CA PRO A 35 -13.37 2.38 11.21
C PRO A 35 -13.71 3.85 11.50
N MET A 36 -14.87 4.10 12.08
CA MET A 36 -15.28 5.47 12.43
C MET A 36 -14.32 6.10 13.43
N LEU A 37 -13.84 7.31 13.13
CA LEU A 37 -13.14 8.17 14.09
C LEU A 37 -14.09 8.60 15.21
N GLN A 38 -13.67 8.46 16.46
CA GLN A 38 -14.52 8.75 17.63
C GLN A 38 -13.96 9.85 18.52
N VAL A 39 -12.69 9.77 18.89
CA VAL A 39 -12.05 10.77 19.76
C VAL A 39 -10.66 11.09 19.24
N ILE A 40 -10.39 12.38 19.05
CA ILE A 40 -9.08 12.91 18.67
C ILE A 40 -8.51 13.67 19.88
N ARG A 41 -7.29 13.33 20.29
CA ARG A 41 -6.54 13.99 21.37
C ARG A 41 -5.17 14.40 20.87
N SER A 42 -4.43 15.20 21.64
CA SER A 42 -3.12 15.73 21.23
C SER A 42 -2.08 14.67 20.84
N ASN A 43 -2.16 13.45 21.36
CA ASN A 43 -1.21 12.37 21.08
C ASN A 43 -1.89 11.01 20.81
N SER A 44 -3.20 10.98 20.61
CA SER A 44 -3.94 9.74 20.38
C SER A 44 -5.19 9.94 19.54
N VAL A 45 -5.53 8.89 18.81
CA VAL A 45 -6.77 8.81 18.03
C VAL A 45 -7.49 7.52 18.41
N THR A 46 -8.77 7.64 18.72
CA THR A 46 -9.66 6.52 19.06
C THR A 46 -10.62 6.26 17.93
N TYR A 47 -10.66 5.00 17.50
CA TYR A 47 -11.49 4.47 16.45
C TYR A 47 -12.51 3.48 17.01
N GLN A 48 -13.61 3.32 16.27
CA GLN A 48 -14.52 2.20 16.47
C GLN A 48 -13.74 0.87 16.40
N TRP A 49 -13.96 -0.01 17.38
CA TRP A 49 -13.40 -1.36 17.28
C TRP A 49 -14.14 -2.16 16.21
N VAL A 50 -13.40 -2.66 15.22
CA VAL A 50 -13.91 -3.59 14.21
C VAL A 50 -13.56 -5.02 14.62
N LYS A 51 -14.58 -5.85 14.84
CA LYS A 51 -14.40 -7.30 15.01
C LYS A 51 -14.33 -7.94 13.63
N GLY A 52 -13.19 -8.52 13.28
CA GLY A 52 -12.99 -9.20 12.01
C GLY A 52 -11.72 -10.04 11.99
N ARG A 53 -11.57 -10.84 10.93
CA ARG A 53 -10.32 -11.58 10.66
C ARG A 53 -9.42 -10.78 9.71
N PRO A 54 -8.10 -10.92 9.79
CA PRO A 54 -7.20 -10.45 8.75
C PRO A 54 -7.55 -11.05 7.38
N ALA A 55 -7.13 -10.36 6.31
CA ALA A 55 -7.20 -10.90 4.95
C ALA A 55 -6.33 -12.15 4.80
N ARG A 56 -6.74 -13.03 3.88
CA ARG A 56 -6.09 -14.30 3.56
C ARG A 56 -5.93 -14.44 2.04
N PRO A 57 -5.15 -15.43 1.54
CA PRO A 57 -4.94 -15.63 0.10
C PRO A 57 -6.23 -15.73 -0.71
N GLU A 58 -7.28 -16.38 -0.17
CA GLU A 58 -8.58 -16.51 -0.80
C GLU A 58 -9.33 -15.18 -1.02
N ASP A 59 -8.97 -14.14 -0.27
CA ASP A 59 -9.59 -12.81 -0.38
C ASP A 59 -8.94 -11.94 -1.47
N LEU A 60 -7.77 -12.34 -1.99
CA LEU A 60 -6.98 -11.54 -2.94
C LEU A 60 -7.79 -11.02 -4.15
N PRO A 61 -8.65 -11.82 -4.82
CA PRO A 61 -9.45 -11.32 -5.95
C PRO A 61 -10.33 -10.13 -5.56
N ARG A 62 -11.01 -10.22 -4.40
CA ARG A 62 -11.91 -9.16 -3.91
C ARG A 62 -11.13 -7.92 -3.47
N LEU A 63 -9.97 -8.12 -2.85
CA LEU A 63 -9.09 -7.02 -2.44
C LEU A 63 -8.48 -6.29 -3.63
N ALA A 64 -8.11 -7.02 -4.69
CA ALA A 64 -7.58 -6.42 -5.90
C ALA A 64 -8.63 -5.52 -6.59
N GLN A 65 -9.87 -6.01 -6.70
CA GLN A 65 -10.98 -5.21 -7.19
C GLN A 65 -11.21 -3.96 -6.33
N LEU A 66 -11.27 -4.13 -5.00
CA LEU A 66 -11.44 -3.03 -4.05
C LEU A 66 -10.36 -1.95 -4.20
N LEU A 67 -9.09 -2.36 -4.32
CA LEU A 67 -7.98 -1.43 -4.52
C LEU A 67 -8.09 -0.71 -5.87
N GLY A 68 -8.49 -1.40 -6.93
CA GLY A 68 -8.70 -0.80 -8.25
C GLY A 68 -9.79 0.27 -8.24
N ASP A 69 -10.96 -0.02 -7.66
CA ASP A 69 -12.05 0.94 -7.52
C ASP A 69 -11.64 2.11 -6.60
N ALA A 70 -10.91 1.85 -5.51
CA ALA A 70 -10.44 2.89 -4.58
C ALA A 70 -9.44 3.84 -5.23
N HIS A 71 -8.42 3.31 -5.91
CA HIS A 71 -7.46 4.10 -6.65
C HIS A 71 -8.12 4.87 -7.79
N GLY A 72 -9.06 4.23 -8.50
CA GLY A 72 -9.81 4.86 -9.58
C GLY A 72 -10.65 6.04 -9.11
N THR A 73 -11.37 5.88 -7.99
CA THR A 73 -12.17 6.97 -7.43
C THR A 73 -11.29 8.13 -6.97
N ALA A 74 -10.20 7.85 -6.26
CA ALA A 74 -9.28 8.88 -5.78
C ALA A 74 -8.58 9.63 -6.92
N TRP A 75 -8.21 8.91 -7.98
CA TRP A 75 -7.66 9.51 -9.19
C TRP A 75 -8.66 10.44 -9.88
N ALA A 76 -9.91 9.98 -10.05
CA ALA A 76 -10.94 10.78 -10.70
C ALA A 76 -11.36 12.01 -9.88
N SER A 77 -11.25 11.96 -8.55
CA SER A 77 -11.66 13.08 -7.70
C SER A 77 -10.56 14.12 -7.48
N ASP A 78 -9.30 13.71 -7.36
CA ASP A 78 -8.27 14.57 -6.76
C ASP A 78 -6.85 14.31 -7.29
N LEU A 79 -6.49 13.08 -7.63
CA LEU A 79 -5.11 12.73 -8.03
C LEU A 79 -4.84 12.80 -9.55
N GLN A 80 -5.79 13.22 -10.39
CA GLN A 80 -5.62 13.24 -11.84
C GLN A 80 -4.43 14.09 -12.31
N THR A 81 -4.12 15.15 -11.58
CA THR A 81 -3.03 16.10 -11.88
C THR A 81 -1.77 15.84 -11.05
N ALA A 82 -1.78 14.83 -10.17
CA ALA A 82 -0.64 14.50 -9.34
C ALA A 82 0.50 13.90 -10.19
N ASP A 83 1.73 14.23 -9.79
CA ASP A 83 2.96 13.78 -10.44
C ASP A 83 3.76 12.93 -9.44
N LEU A 84 4.19 11.74 -9.87
CA LEU A 84 4.95 10.81 -9.05
C LEU A 84 6.32 11.36 -8.59
N HIS A 85 6.83 12.39 -9.25
CA HIS A 85 8.15 12.97 -8.97
C HIS A 85 8.14 14.10 -7.95
N VAL A 86 6.98 14.65 -7.59
CA VAL A 86 6.87 15.78 -6.67
C VAL A 86 5.77 15.55 -5.63
N PRO A 87 5.93 16.05 -4.40
CA PRO A 87 4.87 15.96 -3.41
C PRO A 87 3.59 16.62 -3.92
N HIS A 88 2.45 16.00 -3.64
CA HIS A 88 1.15 16.55 -4.00
C HIS A 88 0.46 17.09 -2.76
N ARG A 89 0.07 18.36 -2.83
CA ARG A 89 -0.58 19.08 -1.74
C ARG A 89 -2.02 19.38 -2.11
N PHE A 90 -2.92 19.00 -1.22
CA PHE A 90 -4.36 19.19 -1.36
C PHE A 90 -4.79 20.53 -0.76
N ASP A 91 -5.99 20.98 -1.13
CA ASP A 91 -6.56 22.26 -0.69
C ASP A 91 -6.79 22.32 0.82
N ASP A 92 -7.09 21.19 1.46
CA ASP A 92 -7.26 21.06 2.91
C ASP A 92 -5.91 21.08 3.68
N GLY A 93 -4.80 21.18 2.96
CA GLY A 93 -3.44 21.18 3.50
C GLY A 93 -2.88 19.78 3.81
N THR A 94 -3.60 18.71 3.48
CA THR A 94 -3.03 17.36 3.40
C THR A 94 -1.92 17.34 2.35
N GLU A 95 -0.87 16.55 2.58
CA GLU A 95 0.23 16.39 1.64
C GLU A 95 0.57 14.91 1.52
N PHE A 96 0.66 14.43 0.28
CA PHE A 96 1.26 13.14 -0.02
C PHE A 96 2.68 13.37 -0.51
N ALA A 97 3.64 12.70 0.14
CA ALA A 97 4.99 12.66 -0.37
C ALA A 97 5.01 11.99 -1.76
N ASP A 98 5.99 12.39 -2.57
CA ASP A 98 6.20 11.82 -3.89
C ASP A 98 6.55 10.32 -3.84
N TYR A 99 6.58 9.68 -5.00
CA TYR A 99 6.88 8.25 -5.09
C TYR A 99 8.36 7.94 -4.78
N LEU A 100 9.27 8.76 -5.29
CA LEU A 100 10.71 8.48 -5.34
C LEU A 100 11.43 8.73 -4.01
N SER A 101 11.23 9.88 -3.39
CA SER A 101 11.95 10.38 -2.22
C SER A 101 11.90 9.43 -1.02
N PRO A 102 10.72 9.02 -0.50
CA PRO A 102 10.66 8.12 0.65
C PRO A 102 11.26 6.73 0.34
N ARG A 103 11.08 6.24 -0.89
CA ARG A 103 11.56 4.92 -1.32
C ARG A 103 13.07 4.91 -1.56
N THR A 104 13.63 6.00 -2.08
CA THR A 104 15.08 6.21 -2.23
C THR A 104 15.76 6.20 -0.87
N ALA A 105 15.22 6.96 0.09
CA ALA A 105 15.73 6.99 1.46
C ALA A 105 15.67 5.58 2.09
N ALA A 106 14.54 4.88 1.93
CA ALA A 106 14.38 3.52 2.43
C ALA A 106 15.40 2.56 1.81
N LEU A 107 15.62 2.58 0.48
CA LEU A 107 16.59 1.71 -0.19
C LEU A 107 18.04 1.95 0.30
N ARG A 108 18.43 3.20 0.54
CA ARG A 108 19.74 3.52 1.14
C ARG A 108 19.87 2.92 2.54
N VAL A 109 18.84 3.05 3.37
CA VAL A 109 18.80 2.41 4.69
C VAL A 109 18.86 0.88 4.57
N ARG A 110 18.26 0.26 3.53
CA ARG A 110 18.35 -1.20 3.30
C ARG A 110 19.77 -1.65 2.99
N LEU A 111 20.58 -0.82 2.31
CA LEU A 111 22.01 -1.08 2.14
C LEU A 111 22.74 -1.04 3.48
N GLU A 112 22.52 0.01 4.28
CA GLU A 112 23.16 0.16 5.60
C GLU A 112 22.82 -1.00 6.55
N GLN A 113 21.60 -1.53 6.44
CA GLN A 113 21.13 -2.68 7.22
C GLN A 113 21.57 -4.04 6.68
N GLY A 114 22.28 -4.09 5.54
CA GLY A 114 22.75 -5.34 4.92
C GLY A 114 21.68 -6.13 4.16
N TYR A 115 20.51 -5.56 3.88
CA TYR A 115 19.46 -6.19 3.04
C TYR A 115 19.73 -6.01 1.54
N LEU A 116 20.67 -5.14 1.17
CA LEU A 116 21.29 -5.09 -0.15
C LEU A 116 22.77 -5.46 -0.02
N PRO A 117 23.30 -6.31 -0.91
CA PRO A 117 24.66 -6.85 -0.75
C PRO A 117 25.76 -5.81 -0.98
N ASN A 118 25.53 -4.82 -1.86
CA ASN A 118 26.53 -3.82 -2.23
C ASN A 118 25.90 -2.58 -2.90
N LYS A 119 26.73 -1.59 -3.23
CA LYS A 119 26.30 -0.36 -3.92
C LYS A 119 25.77 -0.59 -5.34
N ALA A 120 26.23 -1.64 -6.04
CA ALA A 120 25.71 -1.99 -7.37
C ALA A 120 24.26 -2.48 -7.28
N ALA A 121 23.94 -3.31 -6.29
CA ALA A 121 22.57 -3.71 -5.99
C ALA A 121 21.68 -2.52 -5.61
N LEU A 122 22.18 -1.56 -4.82
CA LEU A 122 21.46 -0.31 -4.55
C LEU A 122 21.19 0.47 -5.85
N HIS A 123 22.19 0.63 -6.71
CA HIS A 123 22.02 1.34 -7.98
C HIS A 123 20.97 0.67 -8.86
N ALA A 124 21.01 -0.66 -9.01
CA ALA A 124 20.00 -1.42 -9.74
C ALA A 124 18.58 -1.18 -9.18
N MET A 125 18.43 -1.15 -7.85
CA MET A 125 17.12 -0.87 -7.23
C MET A 125 16.65 0.57 -7.42
N LEU A 126 17.57 1.54 -7.43
CA LEU A 126 17.23 2.94 -7.72
C LEU A 126 16.83 3.12 -9.19
N SER A 127 17.54 2.49 -10.13
CA SER A 127 17.13 2.47 -11.54
C SER A 127 15.77 1.81 -11.74
N LEU A 128 15.48 0.73 -11.00
CA LEU A 128 14.16 0.10 -11.03
C LEU A 128 13.07 1.02 -10.44
N LEU A 129 13.37 1.72 -9.35
CA LEU A 129 12.46 2.72 -8.76
C LEU A 129 12.17 3.86 -9.74
N GLU A 130 13.17 4.32 -10.48
CA GLU A 130 12.99 5.34 -11.53
C GLU A 130 12.18 4.80 -12.71
N LYS A 131 12.48 3.59 -13.23
CA LYS A 131 11.71 2.90 -14.29
C LYS A 131 10.23 2.82 -13.94
N THR A 132 9.93 2.60 -12.66
CA THR A 132 8.57 2.39 -12.19
C THR A 132 7.81 3.68 -11.89
N ALA A 133 8.46 4.84 -11.92
CA ALA A 133 7.88 6.16 -11.61
C ALA A 133 7.10 6.80 -12.78
N GLU A 134 6.49 6.00 -13.64
CA GLU A 134 5.75 6.47 -14.81
C GLU A 134 4.23 6.24 -14.69
N GLY A 135 3.43 6.92 -15.51
CA GLY A 135 1.99 6.68 -15.59
C GLY A 135 1.18 7.43 -14.52
N PRO A 136 -0.11 7.10 -14.35
CA PRO A 136 -0.99 7.84 -13.46
C PRO A 136 -0.62 7.64 -11.99
N ALA A 137 -0.62 8.74 -11.23
CA ALA A 137 -0.40 8.73 -9.80
C ALA A 137 -1.67 8.34 -9.04
N VAL A 138 -1.53 7.42 -8.09
CA VAL A 138 -2.55 7.02 -7.13
C VAL A 138 -1.94 7.07 -5.72
N PHE A 139 -2.73 6.83 -4.68
CA PHE A 139 -2.18 6.75 -3.32
C PHE A 139 -1.59 5.36 -3.02
N TYR A 140 -0.72 5.30 -2.02
CA TYR A 140 -0.19 4.08 -1.40
C TYR A 140 -0.41 4.13 0.10
N LYS A 141 -0.95 3.04 0.67
CA LYS A 141 -1.32 2.94 2.10
C LYS A 141 -0.73 1.71 2.81
N ASP A 142 0.38 1.18 2.33
CA ASP A 142 1.04 -0.03 2.86
C ASP A 142 0.09 -1.24 2.99
N SER A 143 -0.57 -1.62 1.90
CA SER A 143 -1.53 -2.74 1.89
C SER A 143 -0.89 -4.07 2.27
N ASN A 144 -1.23 -4.57 3.45
CA ASN A 144 -0.82 -5.88 3.93
C ASN A 144 -1.99 -6.58 4.64
N PRO A 145 -1.96 -7.92 4.82
CA PRO A 145 -3.13 -8.68 5.27
C PRO A 145 -3.69 -8.27 6.63
N ARG A 146 -2.86 -7.73 7.53
CA ARG A 146 -3.30 -7.29 8.86
C ARG A 146 -3.94 -5.91 8.84
N ASN A 147 -3.68 -5.11 7.80
CA ASN A 147 -4.25 -3.78 7.62
C ASN A 147 -5.64 -3.83 6.96
N VAL A 148 -6.20 -5.04 6.79
CA VAL A 148 -7.56 -5.27 6.32
C VAL A 148 -8.27 -6.25 7.26
N LEU A 149 -9.42 -5.85 7.79
CA LEU A 149 -10.28 -6.67 8.63
C LEU A 149 -11.57 -7.02 7.88
N ILE A 150 -11.84 -8.32 7.76
CA ILE A 150 -13.09 -8.85 7.21
C ILE A 150 -14.01 -9.18 8.37
N ALA A 151 -15.08 -8.39 8.52
CA ALA A 151 -16.11 -8.63 9.51
C ALA A 151 -16.88 -9.93 9.24
N GLU A 152 -17.59 -10.46 10.24
CA GLU A 152 -18.44 -11.65 10.08
C GLU A 152 -19.55 -11.44 9.03
N THR A 153 -19.98 -10.19 8.82
CA THR A 153 -20.92 -9.78 7.77
C THR A 153 -20.32 -9.80 6.36
N GLY A 154 -19.01 -10.03 6.24
CA GLY A 154 -18.27 -9.97 4.98
C GLY A 154 -17.84 -8.56 4.58
N VAL A 155 -18.12 -7.52 5.37
CA VAL A 155 -17.64 -6.16 5.10
C VAL A 155 -16.12 -6.08 5.31
N LEU A 156 -15.42 -5.48 4.36
CA LEU A 156 -13.98 -5.21 4.39
C LEU A 156 -13.73 -3.85 5.01
N PHE A 157 -12.94 -3.80 6.08
CA PHE A 157 -12.46 -2.57 6.69
C PHE A 157 -10.96 -2.42 6.46
N THR A 158 -10.55 -1.26 5.97
CA THR A 158 -9.15 -0.86 5.88
C THR A 158 -8.76 -0.15 7.17
N ILE A 159 -7.62 -0.53 7.76
CA ILE A 159 -7.09 0.08 8.96
C ILE A 159 -5.63 0.50 8.74
N ASP A 160 -5.08 1.24 9.70
CA ASP A 160 -3.67 1.67 9.68
C ASP A 160 -3.32 2.49 8.43
N THR A 161 -4.00 3.63 8.28
CA THR A 161 -3.89 4.57 7.14
C THR A 161 -3.07 5.81 7.51
N ASP A 162 -2.13 5.66 8.44
CA ASP A 162 -1.38 6.80 8.99
C ASP A 162 -0.40 7.41 8.01
N ASP A 163 0.15 6.62 7.09
CA ASP A 163 1.13 7.04 6.11
C ASP A 163 0.57 6.82 4.70
N LEU A 164 0.26 7.93 4.01
CA LEU A 164 -0.14 7.95 2.61
C LEU A 164 0.93 8.66 1.78
N THR A 165 1.27 8.08 0.64
CA THR A 165 2.21 8.66 -0.34
C THR A 165 1.67 8.45 -1.74
N LEU A 166 2.20 9.17 -2.72
CA LEU A 166 1.95 8.84 -4.11
C LEU A 166 2.64 7.52 -4.50
N ALA A 167 2.01 6.80 -5.40
CA ALA A 167 2.57 5.64 -6.07
C ALA A 167 1.92 5.41 -7.44
N PRO A 168 2.59 4.70 -8.35
CA PRO A 168 1.96 4.23 -9.58
C PRO A 168 0.77 3.31 -9.29
N ALA A 169 -0.17 3.23 -10.24
CA ALA A 169 -1.24 2.24 -10.22
C ALA A 169 -0.69 0.82 -9.94
N ALA A 170 -1.45 0.03 -9.19
CA ALA A 170 -1.13 -1.34 -8.75
C ALA A 170 0.13 -1.51 -7.86
N TYR A 171 0.87 -0.46 -7.53
CA TYR A 171 2.00 -0.56 -6.60
C TYR A 171 1.57 -1.08 -5.20
N ASP A 172 0.39 -0.69 -4.73
CA ASP A 172 -0.16 -1.16 -3.46
C ASP A 172 -0.72 -2.60 -3.55
N LEU A 173 -1.19 -3.01 -4.75
CA LEU A 173 -1.55 -4.41 -5.01
C LEU A 173 -0.31 -5.31 -4.92
N ALA A 174 0.83 -4.88 -5.48
CA ALA A 174 2.09 -5.61 -5.36
C ALA A 174 2.50 -5.78 -3.88
N LYS A 175 2.31 -4.74 -3.05
CA LYS A 175 2.56 -4.83 -1.61
C LYS A 175 1.69 -5.89 -0.95
N LEU A 176 0.40 -5.94 -1.29
CA LEU A 176 -0.54 -6.92 -0.77
C LEU A 176 -0.17 -8.35 -1.18
N VAL A 177 0.09 -8.57 -2.47
CA VAL A 177 0.51 -9.87 -3.03
C VAL A 177 1.77 -10.35 -2.33
N LEU A 178 2.77 -9.48 -2.16
CA LEU A 178 3.99 -9.85 -1.49
C LEU A 178 3.74 -10.24 -0.03
N THR A 179 3.03 -9.39 0.71
CA THR A 179 2.85 -9.61 2.15
C THR A 179 1.93 -10.80 2.45
N LEU A 180 0.98 -11.12 1.58
CA LEU A 180 0.27 -12.40 1.61
C LEU A 180 1.23 -13.59 1.48
N GLN A 181 2.20 -13.54 0.57
CA GLN A 181 3.19 -14.60 0.41
C GLN A 181 4.08 -14.75 1.64
N LEU A 182 4.54 -13.64 2.21
CA LEU A 182 5.35 -13.64 3.42
C LEU A 182 4.57 -14.14 4.65
N THR A 183 3.25 -13.94 4.71
CA THR A 183 2.41 -14.40 5.82
C THR A 183 1.93 -15.84 5.67
N TYR A 184 1.52 -16.26 4.47
CA TYR A 184 0.79 -17.51 4.24
C TYR A 184 1.52 -18.51 3.34
N GLY A 185 2.67 -18.15 2.80
CA GLY A 185 3.44 -18.97 1.86
C GLY A 185 3.10 -18.66 0.40
N PRO A 186 3.74 -19.37 -0.55
CA PRO A 186 3.65 -19.06 -1.97
C PRO A 186 2.21 -19.00 -2.50
N LEU A 187 1.90 -17.96 -3.27
CA LEU A 187 0.64 -17.85 -4.02
C LEU A 187 0.79 -18.52 -5.38
N ARG A 188 -0.31 -19.09 -5.89
CA ARG A 188 -0.33 -19.63 -7.25
C ARG A 188 -0.13 -18.48 -8.26
N PRO A 189 0.74 -18.63 -9.29
CA PRO A 189 0.93 -17.58 -10.29
C PRO A 189 -0.37 -17.10 -10.94
N ALA A 190 -1.26 -18.04 -11.31
CA ALA A 190 -2.57 -17.72 -11.88
C ALA A 190 -3.48 -16.89 -10.96
N ALA A 191 -3.29 -16.98 -9.63
CA ALA A 191 -4.03 -16.14 -8.69
C ALA A 191 -3.52 -14.69 -8.68
N ILE A 192 -2.22 -14.49 -8.90
CA ILE A 192 -1.60 -13.16 -9.05
C ILE A 192 -2.07 -12.54 -10.38
N ASP A 193 -2.06 -13.30 -11.47
CA ASP A 193 -2.55 -12.84 -12.78
C ASP A 193 -4.04 -12.45 -12.71
N ALA A 194 -4.88 -13.30 -12.12
CA ALA A 194 -6.29 -12.99 -11.94
C ALA A 194 -6.52 -11.75 -11.07
N ALA A 195 -5.72 -11.55 -10.03
CA ALA A 195 -5.80 -10.35 -9.19
C ALA A 195 -5.43 -9.08 -9.98
N LEU A 196 -4.37 -9.12 -10.80
CA LEU A 196 -3.99 -7.99 -11.64
C LEU A 196 -5.09 -7.64 -12.65
N VAL A 197 -5.70 -8.64 -13.30
CA VAL A 197 -6.83 -8.44 -14.21
C VAL A 197 -7.98 -7.74 -13.49
N LEU A 198 -8.40 -8.25 -12.33
CA LEU A 198 -9.52 -7.67 -11.56
C LEU A 198 -9.23 -6.24 -11.08
N TYR A 199 -7.99 -5.96 -10.68
CA TYR A 199 -7.56 -4.61 -10.33
C TYR A 199 -7.67 -3.67 -11.53
N ASN A 200 -7.12 -4.06 -12.68
CA ASN A 200 -7.13 -3.23 -13.89
C ASN A 200 -8.56 -3.01 -14.40
N GLU A 201 -9.41 -4.04 -14.41
CA GLU A 201 -10.82 -3.92 -14.79
C GLU A 201 -11.58 -2.94 -13.89
N ALA A 202 -11.33 -2.98 -12.57
CA ALA A 202 -11.92 -2.05 -11.62
C ALA A 202 -11.43 -0.62 -11.85
N ALA A 203 -10.10 -0.42 -11.94
CA ALA A 203 -9.51 0.89 -12.18
C ALA A 203 -9.94 1.51 -13.53
N ALA A 204 -10.09 0.69 -14.58
CA ALA A 204 -10.53 1.11 -15.92
C ALA A 204 -11.89 1.81 -15.92
N ARG A 205 -12.77 1.47 -14.98
CA ARG A 205 -14.11 2.08 -14.85
C ARG A 205 -14.04 3.58 -14.55
N HIS A 206 -12.92 4.03 -13.97
CA HIS A 206 -12.68 5.42 -13.59
C HIS A 206 -11.73 6.14 -14.55
N GLY A 207 -10.91 5.40 -15.29
CA GLY A 207 -10.03 5.94 -16.32
C GLY A 207 -9.20 4.84 -16.99
N VAL A 208 -9.26 4.76 -18.33
CA VAL A 208 -8.56 3.71 -19.10
C VAL A 208 -7.04 3.72 -18.89
N THR A 209 -6.46 4.88 -18.60
CA THR A 209 -5.01 5.03 -18.34
C THR A 209 -4.57 4.38 -17.03
N LEU A 210 -5.48 4.19 -16.06
CA LEU A 210 -5.19 3.53 -14.79
C LEU A 210 -5.04 2.00 -14.93
N ALA A 211 -5.61 1.42 -15.99
CA ALA A 211 -5.62 -0.02 -16.25
C ALA A 211 -4.41 -0.50 -17.06
N ALA A 212 -3.34 0.29 -17.12
CA ALA A 212 -2.18 0.04 -17.95
C ALA A 212 -1.09 -0.81 -17.27
N THR A 213 -1.33 -1.34 -16.06
CA THR A 213 -0.31 -2.17 -15.39
C THR A 213 -0.33 -3.59 -15.97
N ASP A 214 0.75 -3.97 -16.66
CA ASP A 214 0.95 -5.33 -17.11
C ASP A 214 1.68 -6.19 -16.06
N ARG A 215 1.91 -7.46 -16.42
CA ARG A 215 2.56 -8.40 -15.51
C ARG A 215 4.03 -8.05 -15.23
N GLU A 216 4.76 -7.59 -16.25
CA GLU A 216 6.16 -7.19 -16.08
C GLU A 216 6.28 -6.05 -15.07
N ARG A 217 5.43 -5.03 -15.19
CA ARG A 217 5.40 -3.90 -14.29
C ARG A 217 4.99 -4.30 -12.87
N LEU A 218 4.05 -5.23 -12.72
CA LEU A 218 3.71 -5.78 -11.40
C LEU A 218 4.90 -6.51 -10.77
N ASP A 219 5.65 -7.30 -11.55
CA ASP A 219 6.83 -8.02 -11.08
C ASP A 219 7.96 -7.05 -10.66
N ASP A 220 8.14 -5.94 -11.37
CA ASP A 220 9.04 -4.83 -10.98
C ASP A 220 8.66 -4.23 -9.61
N PHE A 221 7.36 -3.97 -9.39
CA PHE A 221 6.88 -3.51 -8.09
C PHE A 221 7.10 -4.54 -6.98
N LEU A 222 6.90 -5.82 -7.27
CA LEU A 222 7.15 -6.91 -6.33
C LEU A 222 8.63 -7.00 -5.95
N ALA A 223 9.54 -6.80 -6.92
CA ALA A 223 10.99 -6.73 -6.66
C ALA A 223 11.38 -5.52 -5.81
N LEU A 224 10.77 -4.35 -6.01
CA LEU A 224 10.98 -3.19 -5.11
C LEU A 224 10.50 -3.48 -3.70
N HIS A 225 9.28 -3.98 -3.55
CA HIS A 225 8.70 -4.31 -2.25
C HIS A 225 9.47 -5.40 -1.52
N ALA A 226 10.20 -6.25 -2.24
CA ALA A 226 11.11 -7.22 -1.68
C ALA A 226 12.12 -6.63 -0.74
N VAL A 227 12.89 -5.70 -1.29
CA VAL A 227 13.99 -5.05 -0.60
C VAL A 227 13.42 -4.13 0.48
N LEU A 228 12.35 -3.39 0.16
CA LEU A 228 11.73 -2.47 1.09
C LEU A 228 11.11 -3.19 2.31
N THR A 229 10.59 -4.41 2.13
CA THR A 229 9.93 -5.21 3.18
C THR A 229 10.87 -6.19 3.89
N ALA A 230 12.09 -6.42 3.37
CA ALA A 230 13.05 -7.37 3.92
C ALA A 230 13.29 -7.27 5.45
N PRO A 231 13.37 -6.06 6.08
CA PRO A 231 13.60 -5.97 7.53
C PRO A 231 12.47 -6.51 8.41
N TYR A 232 11.31 -6.78 7.82
CA TYR A 232 10.14 -7.27 8.54
C TYR A 232 9.99 -8.78 8.44
N VAL A 233 10.80 -9.48 7.63
CA VAL A 233 10.77 -10.95 7.57
C VAL A 233 11.13 -11.53 8.95
N GLY A 234 10.35 -12.52 9.40
CA GLY A 234 10.44 -13.06 10.77
C GLY A 234 9.75 -12.19 11.84
N ARG A 235 9.11 -11.08 11.45
CA ARG A 235 8.37 -10.18 12.34
C ARG A 235 6.94 -9.98 11.82
N ASN A 236 6.04 -9.49 12.70
CA ASN A 236 4.70 -9.05 12.32
C ASN A 236 3.87 -10.05 11.50
N GLY A 237 4.05 -11.35 11.75
CA GLY A 237 3.34 -12.44 11.05
C GLY A 237 3.97 -12.87 9.72
N TYR A 238 5.13 -12.34 9.33
CA TYR A 238 5.86 -12.75 8.13
C TYR A 238 6.75 -13.96 8.44
N HIS A 239 6.17 -15.15 8.31
CA HIS A 239 6.82 -16.41 8.68
C HIS A 239 7.55 -17.09 7.51
N TYR A 240 7.22 -16.70 6.28
CA TYR A 240 7.80 -17.29 5.09
C TYR A 240 8.94 -16.43 4.55
N GLY A 241 9.97 -17.10 4.06
CA GLY A 241 11.10 -16.46 3.41
C GLY A 241 10.73 -15.87 2.05
N TRP A 242 11.72 -15.22 1.44
CA TRP A 242 11.57 -14.65 0.12
C TRP A 242 11.19 -15.74 -0.91
N PRO A 243 10.11 -15.57 -1.71
CA PRO A 243 9.78 -16.57 -2.71
C PRO A 243 10.95 -16.70 -3.69
N ALA A 244 11.30 -17.94 -4.05
CA ALA A 244 12.51 -18.26 -4.81
C ALA A 244 12.54 -17.59 -6.20
N ASP A 245 11.36 -17.30 -6.75
CA ASP A 245 11.17 -16.80 -8.10
C ASP A 245 11.27 -15.27 -8.23
N PHE A 246 11.33 -14.54 -7.12
CA PHE A 246 11.49 -13.08 -7.18
C PHE A 246 12.96 -12.68 -7.29
N PRO A 247 13.30 -11.64 -8.08
CA PRO A 247 14.66 -11.18 -8.24
C PRO A 247 15.29 -10.91 -6.88
N ARG A 248 16.31 -11.70 -6.54
CA ARG A 248 17.28 -11.30 -5.52
C ARG A 248 18.28 -10.42 -6.23
N PRO A 249 18.57 -9.20 -5.76
CA PRO A 249 19.70 -8.43 -6.25
C PRO A 249 20.94 -9.33 -6.11
N ARG A 250 21.43 -9.86 -7.22
CA ARG A 250 22.65 -10.67 -7.24
C ARG A 250 23.81 -9.69 -7.00
N GLY A 251 24.73 -10.09 -6.11
CA GLY A 251 25.93 -9.33 -5.80
C GLY A 251 26.85 -9.15 -6.99
#